data_AF-A0A257ADH7-F1
#
_entry.id   AF-A0A257ADH7-F1
#
_cell.length_a   1.000
_cell.length_b   1.000
_cell.length_c   1.000
_cell.angle_alpha   90.00
_cell.angle_beta   90.00
_cell.angle_gamma   90.00
#
_symmetry.space_group_name_H-M   'P 1'
#
loop_
_entity.id
_entity.type
_entity.pdbx_description
1 polymer ?
#
loop_
_entity_poly.entity_id
_entity_poly.type
_entity_poly.pdbx_seq_one_letter_code
_entity_poly.pdbx_strand_id
1 'polypeptide(L)'
;MKRNIVVEKIAETPIEEQAMEIVERKGIGHPDSIADGLAEAVSRALCNLYKDECGTILHHNTDQVEIVAGSSAPEYGGGELISPIYVLLNGRATKDFEGTPIPTDTTVIGAARKFLEETILNIDLERHVILDCKIGSGSTDLQSVFKRGQVPLANDTSFGVGFAPLSETEELTYNTERFMIEDLRTKEIPAIGEDIKVMGFREKDTINLTIACAMVGRYVDDLDAYISIKEEIADRVLDMAVKQTEREVRLMIEIAEKVRGIEDVYIRILSRIGYPIDQPLVASAQVVPEEGSDMNLIEREANSIMDQWLENITSITEMIVQGRVKTF
;
A
#
# COMPACT_ATOMS: atom_id res chain seq x y z
N MET A 1 1.92 -33.01 -23.96
CA MET A 1 0.90 -32.29 -24.77
C MET A 1 1.56 -31.09 -25.45
N LYS A 2 0.96 -30.52 -26.50
CA LYS A 2 1.33 -29.17 -26.98
C LYS A 2 0.75 -28.15 -25.99
N ARG A 3 1.42 -27.00 -25.77
CA ARG A 3 0.91 -25.93 -24.91
C ARG A 3 -0.13 -25.07 -25.66
N ASN A 4 -1.14 -24.59 -24.95
CA ASN A 4 -2.17 -23.69 -25.47
C ASN A 4 -1.65 -22.24 -25.47
N ILE A 5 -0.69 -21.96 -26.37
CA ILE A 5 -0.12 -20.62 -26.54
C ILE A 5 -0.87 -19.93 -27.67
N VAL A 6 -1.45 -18.77 -27.37
CA VAL A 6 -2.03 -17.82 -28.33
C VAL A 6 -1.15 -16.58 -28.34
N VAL A 7 -0.98 -15.99 -29.53
CA VAL A 7 -0.32 -14.70 -29.71
C VAL A 7 -1.15 -13.92 -30.72
N GLU A 8 -1.62 -12.75 -30.34
CA GLU A 8 -2.47 -11.88 -31.16
C GLU A 8 -1.98 -10.43 -31.10
N LYS A 9 -2.47 -9.60 -32.03
CA LYS A 9 -2.17 -8.17 -32.06
C LYS A 9 -3.35 -7.40 -31.48
N ILE A 10 -3.13 -6.72 -30.36
CA ILE A 10 -4.04 -5.69 -29.84
C ILE A 10 -3.96 -4.41 -30.69
N ALA A 11 -5.03 -3.61 -30.65
CA ALA A 11 -5.18 -2.37 -31.42
C ALA A 11 -5.63 -1.22 -30.51
N GLU A 12 -4.92 -1.06 -29.40
CA GLU A 12 -5.17 -0.06 -28.35
C GLU A 12 -4.09 1.03 -28.36
N THR A 13 -4.41 2.19 -27.79
CA THR A 13 -3.47 3.30 -27.61
C THR A 13 -2.45 2.94 -26.51
N PRO A 14 -1.13 2.97 -26.78
CA PRO A 14 -0.09 2.76 -25.76
C PRO A 14 -0.29 3.66 -24.55
N ILE A 15 -0.01 3.18 -23.33
CA ILE A 15 -0.24 3.92 -22.07
C ILE A 15 0.37 5.33 -22.13
N GLU A 16 1.60 5.44 -22.64
CA GLU A 16 2.31 6.71 -22.87
C GLU A 16 1.55 7.73 -23.75
N GLU A 17 0.82 7.24 -24.75
CA GLU A 17 0.02 8.05 -25.68
C GLU A 17 -1.39 8.37 -25.14
N GLN A 18 -1.78 7.79 -24.00
CA GLN A 18 -3.05 8.11 -23.35
C GLN A 18 -2.98 9.46 -22.62
N ALA A 19 -4.10 10.21 -22.68
CA ALA A 19 -4.17 11.57 -22.16
C ALA A 19 -4.16 11.67 -20.62
N MET A 20 -4.47 10.57 -19.92
CA MET A 20 -4.41 10.46 -18.46
C MET A 20 -3.89 9.08 -18.07
N GLU A 21 -3.16 9.01 -16.96
CA GLU A 21 -2.65 7.78 -16.37
C GLU A 21 -2.58 7.93 -14.85
N ILE A 22 -2.92 6.87 -14.10
CA ILE A 22 -2.86 6.84 -12.63
C ILE A 22 -2.11 5.59 -12.19
N VAL A 23 -1.10 5.76 -11.37
CA VAL A 23 -0.30 4.70 -10.75
C VAL A 23 -0.27 4.92 -9.24
N GLU A 24 -0.41 3.85 -8.45
CA GLU A 24 -0.22 3.89 -6.99
C GLU A 24 0.80 2.83 -6.57
N ARG A 25 1.75 3.23 -5.72
CA ARG A 25 2.66 2.32 -5.01
C ARG A 25 2.51 2.51 -3.50
N LYS A 26 2.12 1.43 -2.83
CA LYS A 26 2.25 1.26 -1.39
C LYS A 26 3.64 0.73 -1.07
N GLY A 27 4.33 1.39 -0.15
CA GLY A 27 5.70 1.11 0.25
C GLY A 27 5.78 0.09 1.38
N ILE A 28 7.00 -0.32 1.72
CA ILE A 28 7.26 -1.49 2.58
C ILE A 28 6.59 -1.47 3.97
N GLY A 29 6.34 -0.29 4.54
CA GLY A 29 5.67 -0.12 5.84
C GLY A 29 4.18 0.22 5.77
N HIS A 30 3.58 0.32 4.58
CA HIS A 30 2.12 0.47 4.46
C HIS A 30 1.43 -0.81 4.97
N PRO A 31 0.34 -0.74 5.77
CA PRO A 31 -0.28 -1.93 6.38
C PRO A 31 -0.53 -3.10 5.42
N ASP A 32 -1.13 -2.85 4.25
CA ASP A 32 -1.36 -3.88 3.22
C ASP A 32 -0.04 -4.56 2.78
N SER A 33 1.02 -3.78 2.58
CA SER A 33 2.33 -4.29 2.14
C SER A 33 3.09 -5.01 3.26
N ILE A 34 2.85 -4.65 4.53
CA ILE A 34 3.28 -5.44 5.69
C ILE A 34 2.53 -6.78 5.70
N ALA A 35 1.24 -6.81 5.38
CA ALA A 35 0.46 -8.06 5.32
C ALA A 35 0.93 -8.99 4.20
N ASP A 36 1.16 -8.45 2.99
CA ASP A 36 1.77 -9.18 1.86
C ASP A 36 3.17 -9.72 2.22
N GLY A 37 4.02 -8.87 2.81
CA GLY A 37 5.38 -9.23 3.20
C GLY A 37 5.43 -10.29 4.29
N LEU A 38 4.52 -10.24 5.27
CA LEU A 38 4.31 -11.29 6.27
C LEU A 38 3.86 -12.62 5.63
N ALA A 39 2.89 -12.57 4.71
CA ALA A 39 2.37 -13.75 4.03
C ALA A 39 3.46 -14.51 3.25
N GLU A 40 4.28 -13.78 2.49
CA GLU A 40 5.42 -14.33 1.74
C GLU A 40 6.58 -14.73 2.67
N ALA A 41 6.93 -13.95 3.71
CA ALA A 41 7.98 -14.32 4.65
C ALA A 41 7.68 -15.65 5.38
N VAL A 42 6.42 -15.85 5.79
CA VAL A 42 5.94 -17.10 6.38
C VAL A 42 5.94 -18.24 5.36
N SER A 43 5.45 -18.02 4.14
CA SER A 43 5.49 -18.99 3.03
C SER A 43 6.91 -19.49 2.75
N ARG A 44 7.89 -18.58 2.63
CA ARG A 44 9.31 -18.89 2.43
C ARG A 44 9.90 -19.70 3.58
N ALA A 45 9.55 -19.36 4.83
CA ALA A 45 10.04 -20.07 6.01
C ALA A 45 9.51 -21.50 6.07
N LEU A 46 8.22 -21.71 5.79
CA LEU A 46 7.62 -23.04 5.66
C LEU A 46 8.22 -23.82 4.48
N CYS A 47 8.40 -23.19 3.32
CA CYS A 47 9.08 -23.76 2.17
C CYS A 47 10.49 -24.28 2.48
N ASN A 48 11.22 -23.65 3.40
CA ASN A 48 12.56 -24.09 3.81
C ASN A 48 12.48 -25.19 4.87
N LEU A 49 11.65 -25.03 5.91
CA LEU A 49 11.38 -26.07 6.91
C LEU A 49 11.00 -27.41 6.27
N TYR A 50 10.11 -27.40 5.28
CA TYR A 50 9.70 -28.61 4.56
C TYR A 50 10.82 -29.21 3.68
N LYS A 51 11.74 -28.40 3.13
CA LYS A 51 12.92 -28.93 2.41
C LYS A 51 13.90 -29.60 3.37
N ASP A 52 14.12 -28.99 4.54
CA ASP A 52 15.13 -29.45 5.49
C ASP A 52 14.66 -30.69 6.26
N GLU A 53 13.43 -30.69 6.76
CA GLU A 53 12.84 -31.81 7.52
C GLU A 53 12.26 -32.91 6.60
N CYS A 54 11.61 -32.54 5.49
CA CYS A 54 10.84 -33.47 4.65
C CYS A 54 11.42 -33.69 3.24
N GLY A 55 12.53 -33.02 2.88
CA GLY A 55 13.18 -33.14 1.57
C GLY A 55 12.31 -32.71 0.36
N THR A 56 11.21 -31.98 0.60
CA THR A 56 10.29 -31.47 -0.43
C THR A 56 9.38 -30.42 0.18
N ILE A 57 8.94 -29.43 -0.60
CA ILE A 57 7.90 -28.50 -0.13
C ILE A 57 6.58 -29.28 0.05
N LEU A 58 5.91 -29.08 1.19
CA LEU A 58 4.57 -29.62 1.48
C LEU A 58 3.51 -28.54 1.28
N HIS A 59 2.23 -28.96 1.15
CA HIS A 59 1.13 -28.05 0.88
C HIS A 59 0.96 -27.01 2.01
N HIS A 60 1.00 -25.74 1.64
CA HIS A 60 0.63 -24.59 2.44
C HIS A 60 0.21 -23.44 1.51
N ASN A 61 -0.65 -22.54 2.00
CA ASN A 61 -0.89 -21.21 1.44
C ASN A 61 -1.11 -20.29 2.66
N THR A 62 -0.35 -19.20 2.76
CA THR A 62 -0.33 -18.27 3.90
C THR A 62 -0.63 -16.83 3.48
N ASP A 63 -1.35 -16.71 2.37
CA ASP A 63 -1.93 -15.54 1.69
C ASP A 63 -3.03 -14.82 2.50
N GLN A 64 -3.07 -15.01 3.81
CA GLN A 64 -4.14 -14.53 4.69
C GLN A 64 -3.53 -13.95 5.97
N VAL A 65 -3.29 -12.65 5.95
CA VAL A 65 -2.78 -11.89 7.10
C VAL A 65 -3.70 -10.69 7.33
N GLU A 66 -4.21 -10.57 8.55
CA GLU A 66 -5.04 -9.44 8.99
C GLU A 66 -4.21 -8.57 9.94
N ILE A 67 -4.18 -7.25 9.71
CA ILE A 67 -3.49 -6.28 10.57
C ILE A 67 -4.52 -5.31 11.14
N VAL A 68 -4.89 -5.53 12.40
CA VAL A 68 -5.80 -4.66 13.14
C VAL A 68 -4.99 -3.52 13.75
N ALA A 69 -5.38 -2.29 13.41
CA ALA A 69 -4.71 -1.07 13.86
C ALA A 69 -4.69 -0.97 15.40
N GLY A 70 -3.53 -0.58 15.92
CA GLY A 70 -3.36 -0.13 17.30
C GLY A 70 -3.77 1.33 17.47
N SER A 71 -3.20 2.01 18.47
CA SER A 71 -3.34 3.46 18.65
C SER A 71 -2.05 4.05 19.22
N SER A 72 -1.77 5.32 18.89
CA SER A 72 -0.55 6.03 19.30
C SER A 72 -0.84 7.50 19.59
N ALA A 73 0.01 8.09 20.43
CA ALA A 73 0.14 9.52 20.63
C ALA A 73 1.51 9.94 20.08
N PRO A 74 1.64 10.20 18.77
CA PRO A 74 2.89 10.68 18.18
C PRO A 74 3.17 12.12 18.64
N GLU A 75 4.41 12.39 19.03
CA GLU A 75 4.86 13.72 19.47
C GLU A 75 6.24 14.03 18.87
N TYR A 76 6.54 15.32 18.71
CA TYR A 76 7.89 15.77 18.37
C TYR A 76 8.89 15.35 19.45
N GLY A 77 10.07 14.89 19.03
CA GLY A 77 11.06 14.26 19.91
C GLY A 77 10.71 12.85 20.38
N GLY A 78 9.52 12.29 20.07
CA GLY A 78 9.16 10.94 20.50
C GLY A 78 7.73 10.49 20.18
N GLY A 79 6.85 10.58 21.19
CA GLY A 79 5.53 9.94 21.22
C GLY A 79 5.52 8.52 21.83
N GLU A 80 4.32 8.01 22.11
CA GLU A 80 4.08 6.69 22.71
C GLU A 80 3.03 5.89 21.92
N LEU A 81 3.14 4.56 21.93
CA LEU A 81 2.17 3.66 21.31
C LEU A 81 1.23 3.11 22.40
N ILE A 82 -0.01 3.60 22.39
CA ILE A 82 -1.01 3.50 23.46
C ILE A 82 -1.72 2.13 23.47
N SER A 83 -1.92 1.51 22.30
CA SER A 83 -2.38 0.12 22.20
C SER A 83 -1.71 -0.60 21.04
N PRO A 84 -1.25 -1.85 21.23
CA PRO A 84 -0.46 -2.58 20.23
C PRO A 84 -1.25 -2.84 18.94
N ILE A 85 -0.54 -2.93 17.83
CA ILE A 85 -1.03 -3.47 16.57
C ILE A 85 -1.24 -4.98 16.78
N TYR A 86 -2.38 -5.52 16.35
CA TYR A 86 -2.65 -6.96 16.39
C TYR A 86 -2.55 -7.55 14.99
N VAL A 87 -1.70 -8.57 14.82
CA VAL A 87 -1.42 -9.23 13.55
C VAL A 87 -1.86 -10.68 13.65
N LEU A 88 -2.78 -11.09 12.79
CA LEU A 88 -3.31 -12.45 12.73
C LEU A 88 -2.81 -13.16 11.46
N LEU A 89 -1.92 -14.12 11.66
CA LEU A 89 -1.37 -14.98 10.62
C LEU A 89 -2.30 -16.19 10.42
N ASN A 90 -2.86 -16.32 9.22
CA ASN A 90 -3.91 -17.28 8.88
C ASN A 90 -3.58 -18.03 7.57
N GLY A 91 -4.50 -18.86 7.09
CA GLY A 91 -4.34 -19.70 5.91
C GLY A 91 -4.25 -21.18 6.27
N ARG A 92 -3.51 -21.96 5.48
CA ARG A 92 -3.37 -23.43 5.64
C ARG A 92 -1.92 -23.86 5.56
N ALA A 93 -1.51 -24.80 6.40
CA ALA A 93 -0.20 -25.44 6.32
C ALA A 93 -0.24 -26.93 6.69
N THR A 94 0.80 -27.67 6.33
CA THR A 94 0.99 -29.07 6.73
C THR A 94 1.72 -29.12 8.07
N LYS A 95 1.11 -29.71 9.11
CA LYS A 95 1.63 -29.76 10.49
C LYS A 95 2.11 -31.15 10.95
N ASP A 96 1.97 -32.16 10.12
CA ASP A 96 2.50 -33.52 10.31
C ASP A 96 2.95 -34.07 8.95
N PHE A 97 4.04 -34.82 8.94
CA PHE A 97 4.48 -35.60 7.78
C PHE A 97 4.96 -36.99 8.23
N GLU A 98 4.38 -38.03 7.64
CA GLU A 98 4.65 -39.45 7.94
C GLU A 98 4.53 -39.80 9.44
N GLY A 99 3.68 -39.08 10.20
CA GLY A 99 3.50 -39.26 11.65
C GLY A 99 4.53 -38.52 12.52
N THR A 100 5.33 -37.64 11.91
CA THR A 100 6.24 -36.72 12.60
C THR A 100 5.63 -35.32 12.62
N PRO A 101 5.33 -34.75 13.80
CA PRO A 101 4.84 -33.38 13.93
C PRO A 101 5.87 -32.36 13.45
N ILE A 102 5.41 -31.37 12.68
CA ILE A 102 6.24 -30.29 12.13
C ILE A 102 6.06 -29.03 13.00
N PRO A 103 7.14 -28.29 13.35
CA PRO A 103 7.08 -27.08 14.18
C PRO A 103 6.52 -25.84 13.43
N THR A 104 5.48 -26.04 12.63
CA THR A 104 4.86 -25.05 11.72
C THR A 104 4.59 -23.70 12.39
N ASP A 105 3.80 -23.69 13.46
CA ASP A 105 3.28 -22.46 14.07
C ASP A 105 4.39 -21.64 14.74
N THR A 106 5.41 -22.33 15.29
CA THR A 106 6.63 -21.71 15.83
C THR A 106 7.52 -21.13 14.72
N THR A 107 7.63 -21.80 13.57
CA THR A 107 8.34 -21.26 12.40
C THR A 107 7.62 -20.05 11.80
N VAL A 108 6.28 -20.08 11.76
CA VAL A 108 5.42 -18.96 11.31
C VAL A 108 5.64 -17.72 12.18
N ILE A 109 5.52 -17.86 13.51
CA ILE A 109 5.73 -16.73 14.45
C ILE A 109 7.18 -16.22 14.39
N GLY A 110 8.17 -17.10 14.27
CA GLY A 110 9.58 -16.72 14.13
C GLY A 110 9.86 -15.94 12.83
N ALA A 111 9.29 -16.38 11.70
CA ALA A 111 9.41 -15.72 10.41
C ALA A 111 8.72 -14.34 10.41
N ALA A 112 7.52 -14.24 10.98
CA ALA A 112 6.78 -12.98 11.10
C ALA A 112 7.51 -11.97 12.00
N ARG A 113 8.03 -12.40 13.16
CA ARG A 113 8.84 -11.55 14.04
C ARG A 113 10.08 -11.02 13.32
N LYS A 114 10.83 -11.91 12.66
CA LYS A 114 12.03 -11.52 11.88
C LYS A 114 11.69 -10.54 10.75
N PHE A 115 10.61 -10.77 10.01
CA PHE A 115 10.20 -9.87 8.93
C PHE A 115 9.93 -8.46 9.43
N LEU A 116 9.17 -8.30 10.53
CA LEU A 116 8.89 -6.99 11.10
C LEU A 116 10.14 -6.32 11.68
N GLU A 117 11.06 -7.09 12.27
CA GLU A 117 12.34 -6.60 12.82
C GLU A 117 13.27 -6.08 11.72
N GLU A 118 13.28 -6.73 10.56
CA GLU A 118 14.07 -6.30 9.39
C GLU A 118 13.38 -5.18 8.57
N THR A 119 12.06 -5.00 8.70
CA THR A 119 11.27 -4.08 7.85
C THR A 119 10.89 -2.77 8.54
N ILE A 120 10.59 -2.76 9.86
CA ILE A 120 10.07 -1.59 10.59
C ILE A 120 11.01 -1.24 11.76
N LEU A 121 12.11 -0.55 11.48
CA LEU A 121 13.26 -0.39 12.39
C LEU A 121 12.95 0.37 13.70
N ASN A 122 11.81 1.04 13.80
CA ASN A 122 11.41 1.82 14.98
C ASN A 122 10.33 1.14 15.85
N ILE A 123 9.97 -0.12 15.58
CA ILE A 123 8.96 -0.85 16.36
C ILE A 123 9.59 -1.74 17.45
N ASP A 124 9.00 -1.78 18.64
CA ASP A 124 9.34 -2.76 19.69
C ASP A 124 8.37 -3.95 19.55
N LEU A 125 8.86 -5.11 19.09
CA LEU A 125 8.02 -6.28 18.84
C LEU A 125 7.59 -7.06 20.10
N GLU A 126 8.04 -6.65 21.29
CA GLU A 126 7.55 -7.20 22.57
C GLU A 126 6.48 -6.28 23.20
N ARG A 127 6.43 -4.99 22.82
CA ARG A 127 5.46 -4.01 23.35
C ARG A 127 4.39 -3.57 22.37
N HIS A 128 4.76 -3.35 21.10
CA HIS A 128 3.92 -2.66 20.12
C HIS A 128 3.14 -3.59 19.20
N VAL A 129 3.47 -4.90 19.17
CA VAL A 129 2.84 -5.87 18.26
C VAL A 129 2.43 -7.13 19.01
N ILE A 130 1.17 -7.53 18.85
CA ILE A 130 0.69 -8.87 19.23
C ILE A 130 0.66 -9.72 17.96
N LEU A 131 1.58 -10.68 17.85
CA LEU A 131 1.57 -11.70 16.80
C LEU A 131 0.73 -12.90 17.24
N ASP A 132 -0.30 -13.23 16.46
CA ASP A 132 -1.13 -14.43 16.64
C ASP A 132 -1.09 -15.31 15.38
N CYS A 133 -1.17 -16.63 15.57
CA CYS A 133 -1.18 -17.62 14.49
C CYS A 133 -2.42 -18.52 14.65
N LYS A 134 -3.25 -18.54 13.60
CA LYS A 134 -4.45 -19.39 13.49
C LYS A 134 -4.45 -20.26 12.23
N ILE A 135 -3.31 -20.39 11.56
CA ILE A 135 -3.12 -21.26 10.39
C ILE A 135 -3.71 -22.65 10.64
N GLY A 136 -4.67 -23.04 9.81
CA GLY A 136 -5.31 -24.35 9.87
C GLY A 136 -4.42 -25.45 9.29
N SER A 137 -4.67 -26.70 9.72
CA SER A 137 -4.11 -27.85 9.01
C SER A 137 -4.74 -27.97 7.61
N GLY A 138 -3.93 -28.09 6.57
CA GLY A 138 -4.41 -28.41 5.22
C GLY A 138 -5.07 -29.80 5.17
N SER A 139 -6.07 -29.97 4.29
CA SER A 139 -6.68 -31.27 4.05
C SER A 139 -5.69 -32.23 3.39
N THR A 140 -5.60 -33.46 3.90
CA THR A 140 -4.65 -34.50 3.46
C THR A 140 -4.72 -34.80 1.97
N ASP A 141 -5.87 -34.60 1.34
CA ASP A 141 -6.09 -34.84 -0.09
C ASP A 141 -5.11 -34.06 -0.99
N LEU A 142 -4.70 -32.85 -0.56
CA LEU A 142 -3.79 -31.99 -1.32
C LEU A 142 -2.31 -32.41 -1.20
N GLN A 143 -1.95 -33.31 -0.27
CA GLN A 143 -0.62 -33.94 -0.27
C GLN A 143 -0.37 -34.73 -1.58
N SER A 144 -1.44 -35.20 -2.23
CA SER A 144 -1.34 -35.96 -3.48
C SER A 144 -0.85 -35.15 -4.69
N VAL A 145 -0.91 -33.81 -4.62
CA VAL A 145 -0.49 -32.88 -5.68
C VAL A 145 1.03 -32.70 -5.73
N PHE A 146 1.71 -32.75 -4.58
CA PHE A 146 3.14 -32.43 -4.44
C PHE A 146 4.07 -33.66 -4.48
N LYS A 147 3.79 -34.59 -5.40
CA LYS A 147 4.60 -35.81 -5.57
C LYS A 147 5.96 -35.49 -6.22
N ARG A 148 7.05 -35.85 -5.55
CA ARG A 148 8.43 -35.66 -6.03
C ARG A 148 8.61 -36.22 -7.45
N GLY A 149 9.31 -35.47 -8.31
CA GLY A 149 9.72 -35.90 -9.64
C GLY A 149 8.68 -35.76 -10.76
N GLN A 150 7.52 -35.16 -10.49
CA GLN A 150 6.54 -34.78 -11.51
C GLN A 150 6.33 -33.26 -11.52
N VAL A 151 5.80 -32.73 -12.62
CA VAL A 151 5.35 -31.34 -12.67
C VAL A 151 4.12 -31.22 -11.76
N PRO A 152 4.07 -30.28 -10.80
CA PRO A 152 2.93 -30.15 -9.91
C PRO A 152 1.66 -29.79 -10.70
N LEU A 153 0.51 -30.22 -10.18
CA LEU A 153 -0.79 -29.77 -10.68
C LEU A 153 -1.09 -28.37 -10.10
N ALA A 154 -1.95 -27.61 -10.77
CA ALA A 154 -2.48 -26.37 -10.20
C ALA A 154 -3.29 -26.68 -8.93
N ASN A 155 -3.17 -25.82 -7.92
CA ASN A 155 -3.96 -25.85 -6.69
C ASN A 155 -5.37 -25.28 -6.90
N ASP A 156 -5.54 -24.30 -7.80
CA ASP A 156 -6.82 -23.68 -8.14
C ASP A 156 -6.87 -23.21 -9.62
N THR A 157 -8.03 -22.72 -10.07
CA THR A 157 -8.27 -22.17 -11.42
C THR A 157 -8.03 -20.66 -11.44
N SER A 158 -6.75 -20.26 -11.38
CA SER A 158 -6.32 -18.86 -11.33
C SER A 158 -5.81 -18.35 -12.68
N PHE A 159 -5.72 -17.03 -12.85
CA PHE A 159 -5.03 -16.36 -13.95
C PHE A 159 -3.97 -15.39 -13.41
N GLY A 160 -2.97 -15.06 -14.22
CA GLY A 160 -1.95 -14.07 -13.91
C GLY A 160 -1.74 -13.13 -15.08
N VAL A 161 -1.49 -11.85 -14.79
CA VAL A 161 -1.28 -10.79 -15.77
C VAL A 161 0.10 -10.17 -15.53
N GLY A 162 0.75 -9.73 -16.60
CA GLY A 162 2.02 -9.01 -16.55
C GLY A 162 2.29 -8.33 -17.89
N PHE A 163 3.00 -7.22 -17.86
CA PHE A 163 3.33 -6.38 -19.01
C PHE A 163 4.78 -5.87 -18.89
N ALA A 164 5.32 -5.35 -19.99
CA ALA A 164 6.63 -4.70 -20.05
C ALA A 164 6.75 -3.88 -21.35
N PRO A 165 7.50 -2.76 -21.37
CA PRO A 165 8.13 -2.10 -20.22
C PRO A 165 7.09 -1.47 -19.28
N LEU A 166 7.56 -0.84 -18.20
CA LEU A 166 6.77 0.16 -17.47
C LEU A 166 6.68 1.46 -18.30
N SER A 167 5.69 2.30 -18.01
CA SER A 167 5.66 3.70 -18.43
C SER A 167 6.62 4.57 -17.61
N GLU A 168 6.88 5.80 -18.04
CA GLU A 168 7.57 6.82 -17.23
C GLU A 168 6.82 7.11 -15.92
N THR A 169 5.48 7.12 -15.92
CA THR A 169 4.68 7.37 -14.72
C THR A 169 4.81 6.21 -13.73
N GLU A 170 4.84 4.97 -14.24
CA GLU A 170 5.01 3.76 -13.44
C GLU A 170 6.43 3.62 -12.89
N GLU A 171 7.45 3.82 -13.73
CA GLU A 171 8.85 3.79 -13.32
C GLU A 171 9.14 4.90 -12.29
N LEU A 172 8.66 6.12 -12.52
CA LEU A 172 8.85 7.23 -11.58
C LEU A 172 8.12 6.98 -10.24
N THR A 173 6.86 6.53 -10.28
CA THR A 173 6.10 6.18 -9.05
C THR A 173 6.78 5.04 -8.28
N TYR A 174 7.32 4.05 -8.97
CA TYR A 174 8.06 2.93 -8.38
C TYR A 174 9.40 3.37 -7.77
N ASN A 175 10.17 4.16 -8.51
CA ASN A 175 11.49 4.64 -8.09
C ASN A 175 11.41 5.68 -6.96
N THR A 176 10.36 6.50 -6.89
CA THR A 176 10.19 7.48 -5.81
C THR A 176 10.14 6.83 -4.43
N GLU A 177 9.32 5.79 -4.22
CA GLU A 177 9.25 5.11 -2.91
C GLU A 177 10.59 4.44 -2.55
N ARG A 178 11.21 3.75 -3.53
CA ARG A 178 12.49 3.07 -3.31
C ARG A 178 13.63 4.04 -3.02
N PHE A 179 13.69 5.19 -3.69
CA PHE A 179 14.67 6.24 -3.43
C PHE A 179 14.50 6.84 -2.02
N MET A 180 13.25 7.02 -1.55
CA MET A 180 13.01 7.48 -0.19
C MET A 180 13.50 6.46 0.87
N ILE A 181 13.27 5.17 0.65
CA ILE A 181 13.65 4.10 1.60
C ILE A 181 15.15 3.72 1.52
N GLU A 182 15.68 3.44 0.32
CA GLU A 182 17.02 2.84 0.11
C GLU A 182 18.14 3.89 0.04
N ASP A 183 17.82 5.12 -0.36
CA ASP A 183 18.77 6.24 -0.40
C ASP A 183 18.53 7.22 0.75
N LEU A 184 17.50 8.06 0.68
CA LEU A 184 17.34 9.20 1.58
C LEU A 184 17.29 8.77 3.05
N ARG A 185 16.38 7.86 3.39
CA ARG A 185 16.20 7.37 4.77
C ARG A 185 17.44 6.71 5.34
N THR A 186 18.05 5.81 4.58
CA THR A 186 19.18 4.98 5.03
C THR A 186 20.48 5.77 5.17
N LYS A 187 20.62 6.91 4.49
CA LYS A 187 21.90 7.65 4.39
C LYS A 187 21.87 9.04 5.02
N GLU A 188 20.72 9.72 5.02
CA GLU A 188 20.65 11.17 5.22
C GLU A 188 19.49 11.61 6.14
N ILE A 189 18.27 11.11 5.93
CA ILE A 189 17.03 11.61 6.56
C ILE A 189 16.35 10.50 7.40
N PRO A 190 16.85 10.18 8.62
CA PRO A 190 16.30 9.09 9.44
C PRO A 190 14.86 9.30 9.91
N ALA A 191 14.33 10.53 9.79
CA ALA A 191 12.94 10.86 10.07
C ALA A 191 11.94 10.23 9.09
N ILE A 192 12.37 9.78 7.90
CA ILE A 192 11.51 9.05 6.96
C ILE A 192 11.09 7.71 7.60
N GLY A 193 9.79 7.52 7.79
CA GLY A 193 9.19 6.25 8.19
C GLY A 193 9.03 5.30 7.01
N GLU A 194 8.86 4.01 7.29
CA GLU A 194 8.70 2.97 6.28
C GLU A 194 7.31 2.95 5.61
N ASP A 195 6.29 3.53 6.25
CA ASP A 195 4.97 3.75 5.64
C ASP A 195 5.03 4.96 4.68
N ILE A 196 5.21 4.65 3.41
CA ILE A 196 5.20 5.59 2.29
C ILE A 196 4.17 5.10 1.28
N LYS A 197 3.36 6.01 0.75
CA LYS A 197 2.48 5.77 -0.39
C LYS A 197 2.70 6.86 -1.43
N VAL A 198 3.07 6.45 -2.65
CA VAL A 198 3.26 7.34 -3.80
C VAL A 198 2.13 7.11 -4.79
N MET A 199 1.53 8.19 -5.28
CA MET A 199 0.58 8.16 -6.39
C MET A 199 1.07 9.09 -7.51
N GLY A 200 1.31 8.54 -8.69
CA GLY A 200 1.58 9.30 -9.90
C GLY A 200 0.27 9.49 -10.68
N PHE A 201 -0.11 10.76 -10.92
CA PHE A 201 -1.19 11.11 -11.85
C PHE A 201 -0.63 11.97 -12.98
N ARG A 202 -0.50 11.36 -14.17
CA ARG A 202 -0.10 12.07 -15.39
C ARG A 202 -1.35 12.58 -16.11
N GLU A 203 -1.33 13.86 -16.46
CA GLU A 203 -2.22 14.45 -17.47
C GLU A 203 -1.36 14.94 -18.63
N LYS A 204 -1.46 14.26 -19.79
CA LYS A 204 -0.62 14.46 -20.99
C LYS A 204 0.88 14.38 -20.66
N ASP A 205 1.51 15.55 -20.51
CA ASP A 205 2.95 15.77 -20.35
C ASP A 205 3.31 16.39 -18.98
N THR A 206 2.35 16.48 -18.06
CA THR A 206 2.56 16.87 -16.67
C THR A 206 2.29 15.67 -15.76
N ILE A 207 3.29 15.24 -14.97
CA ILE A 207 3.15 14.18 -13.96
C ILE A 207 3.03 14.83 -12.58
N ASN A 208 1.91 14.59 -11.91
CA ASN A 208 1.68 15.02 -10.53
C ASN A 208 2.02 13.83 -9.61
N LEU A 209 3.16 13.90 -8.92
CA LEU A 209 3.53 12.94 -7.88
C LEU A 209 2.93 13.40 -6.55
N THR A 210 2.09 12.58 -5.95
CA THR A 210 1.61 12.75 -4.58
C THR A 210 2.30 11.76 -3.67
N ILE A 211 2.85 12.23 -2.53
CA ILE A 211 3.51 11.37 -1.53
C ILE A 211 2.88 11.58 -0.17
N ALA A 212 2.31 10.51 0.40
CA ALA A 212 2.08 10.41 1.83
C ALA A 212 3.27 9.64 2.44
N CYS A 213 3.91 10.21 3.46
CA CYS A 213 5.05 9.62 4.16
C CYS A 213 4.82 9.79 5.66
N ALA A 214 4.81 8.69 6.42
CA ALA A 214 4.91 8.75 7.86
C ALA A 214 6.28 9.33 8.26
N MET A 215 6.33 10.15 9.30
CA MET A 215 7.59 10.62 9.89
C MET A 215 7.73 10.10 11.32
N VAL A 216 8.97 9.74 11.67
CA VAL A 216 9.31 9.13 12.95
C VAL A 216 9.63 10.23 13.97
N GLY A 217 8.68 10.52 14.87
CA GLY A 217 8.70 11.68 15.78
C GLY A 217 9.98 11.89 16.58
N ARG A 218 10.70 10.82 16.96
CA ARG A 218 12.01 10.89 17.64
C ARG A 218 13.17 11.50 16.83
N TYR A 219 12.94 11.82 15.55
CA TYR A 219 13.90 12.50 14.67
C TYR A 219 13.36 13.84 14.14
N VAL A 220 12.30 14.37 14.77
CA VAL A 220 11.62 15.61 14.38
C VAL A 220 11.38 16.43 15.65
N ASP A 221 12.16 17.49 15.86
CA ASP A 221 12.20 18.24 17.13
C ASP A 221 10.98 19.16 17.34
N ASP A 222 10.41 19.71 16.25
CA ASP A 222 9.22 20.57 16.24
C ASP A 222 8.57 20.65 14.83
N LEU A 223 7.60 21.56 14.67
CA LEU A 223 6.90 21.81 13.41
C LEU A 223 7.80 22.42 12.32
N ASP A 224 8.75 23.28 12.68
CA ASP A 224 9.65 23.90 11.71
C ASP A 224 10.66 22.85 11.19
N ALA A 225 11.13 21.96 12.07
CA ALA A 225 11.89 20.77 11.68
C ALA A 225 11.07 19.84 10.76
N TYR A 226 9.81 19.57 11.07
CA TYR A 226 8.91 18.77 10.23
C TYR A 226 8.74 19.37 8.82
N ILE A 227 8.53 20.69 8.74
CA ILE A 227 8.40 21.40 7.46
C ILE A 227 9.71 21.35 6.68
N SER A 228 10.85 21.63 7.33
CA SER A 228 12.18 21.58 6.70
C SER A 228 12.51 20.18 6.15
N ILE A 229 12.22 19.11 6.90
CA ILE A 229 12.41 17.73 6.45
C ILE A 229 11.49 17.41 5.25
N LYS A 230 10.23 17.86 5.28
CA LYS A 230 9.29 17.71 4.17
C LYS A 230 9.76 18.47 2.91
N GLU A 231 10.33 19.66 3.07
CA GLU A 231 10.89 20.45 1.97
C GLU A 231 12.17 19.82 1.40
N GLU A 232 13.07 19.32 2.25
CA GLU A 232 14.25 18.56 1.79
C GLU A 232 13.85 17.30 1.01
N ILE A 233 12.90 16.50 1.52
CA ILE A 233 12.38 15.33 0.78
C ILE A 233 11.79 15.76 -0.57
N ALA A 234 11.08 16.90 -0.61
CA ALA A 234 10.46 17.38 -1.84
C ALA A 234 11.52 17.76 -2.89
N ASP A 235 12.49 18.59 -2.51
CA ASP A 235 13.58 18.98 -3.40
C ASP A 235 14.37 17.76 -3.89
N ARG A 236 14.70 16.82 -2.99
CA ARG A 236 15.49 15.62 -3.33
C ARG A 236 14.75 14.64 -4.22
N VAL A 237 13.43 14.47 -4.05
CA VAL A 237 12.60 13.65 -4.96
C VAL A 237 12.41 14.34 -6.31
N LEU A 238 12.19 15.66 -6.34
CA LEU A 238 12.07 16.40 -7.61
C LEU A 238 13.39 16.33 -8.39
N ASP A 239 14.51 16.49 -7.70
CA ASP A 239 15.85 16.38 -8.26
C ASP A 239 16.13 14.96 -8.80
N MET A 240 15.57 13.91 -8.20
CA MET A 240 15.58 12.55 -8.75
C MET A 240 14.67 12.44 -10.00
N ALA A 241 13.46 12.98 -9.94
CA ALA A 241 12.44 12.86 -10.99
C ALA A 241 12.86 13.50 -12.32
N VAL A 242 13.46 14.70 -12.29
CA VAL A 242 13.97 15.40 -13.49
C VAL A 242 15.18 14.72 -14.14
N LYS A 243 15.68 13.62 -13.56
CA LYS A 243 16.70 12.74 -14.14
C LYS A 243 16.11 11.47 -14.79
N GLN A 244 14.79 11.26 -14.68
CA GLN A 244 14.09 10.06 -15.18
C GLN A 244 13.07 10.36 -16.31
N THR A 245 12.54 11.58 -16.42
CA THR A 245 11.59 11.99 -17.47
C THR A 245 11.88 13.41 -17.97
N GLU A 246 11.53 13.70 -19.23
CA GLU A 246 11.52 15.07 -19.79
C GLU A 246 10.19 15.82 -19.53
N ARG A 247 9.19 15.15 -18.95
CA ARG A 247 7.86 15.72 -18.62
C ARG A 247 7.91 16.68 -17.43
N GLU A 248 6.92 17.55 -17.33
CA GLU A 248 6.78 18.46 -16.19
C GLU A 248 6.38 17.67 -14.93
N VAL A 249 7.32 17.44 -14.01
CA VAL A 249 7.00 16.81 -12.72
C VAL A 249 6.60 17.86 -11.69
N ARG A 250 5.37 17.76 -11.20
CA ARG A 250 4.86 18.51 -10.05
C ARG A 250 4.83 17.58 -8.84
N LEU A 251 5.58 17.92 -7.80
CA LEU A 251 5.62 17.13 -6.57
C LEU A 251 4.75 17.77 -5.49
N MET A 252 3.94 16.93 -4.86
CA MET A 252 2.95 17.34 -3.88
C MET A 252 3.02 16.37 -2.69
N ILE A 253 3.90 16.67 -1.72
CA ILE A 253 3.95 15.89 -0.48
C ILE A 253 2.68 16.21 0.31
N GLU A 254 1.74 15.27 0.16
CA GLU A 254 0.31 15.28 0.43
C GLU A 254 -0.05 16.04 1.71
N ILE A 255 -1.12 16.85 1.75
CA ILE A 255 -1.84 17.34 2.94
C ILE A 255 -3.19 16.58 3.02
N ALA A 256 -3.71 16.27 4.20
CA ALA A 256 -5.00 15.60 4.26
C ALA A 256 -6.11 16.59 3.90
N GLU A 257 -7.06 16.27 2.95
CA GLU A 257 -8.41 16.95 2.73
C GLU A 257 -9.05 17.88 1.46
N LYS A 258 -10.39 17.30 1.70
CA LYS A 258 -11.52 16.51 0.97
C LYS A 258 -12.64 17.21 0.05
N VAL A 259 -13.62 16.45 -0.52
CA VAL A 259 -15.00 16.85 -1.03
C VAL A 259 -15.26 17.27 -2.55
N ARG A 260 -16.46 17.81 -2.97
CA ARG A 260 -17.23 17.54 -4.25
C ARG A 260 -18.23 18.63 -4.82
N GLY A 261 -18.64 18.53 -6.12
CA GLY A 261 -19.99 18.95 -6.65
C GLY A 261 -20.16 19.14 -8.19
N ILE A 262 -20.88 18.26 -8.94
CA ILE A 262 -20.89 18.11 -10.45
C ILE A 262 -22.13 17.30 -10.94
N GLU A 263 -22.48 17.29 -12.26
CA GLU A 263 -23.31 16.23 -12.91
C GLU A 263 -22.74 14.80 -12.67
N ASP A 264 -21.73 14.41 -13.46
CA ASP A 264 -21.03 13.12 -13.32
C ASP A 264 -19.73 13.35 -12.53
N VAL A 265 -19.82 13.08 -11.23
CA VAL A 265 -18.96 13.69 -10.22
C VAL A 265 -17.65 12.92 -10.02
N TYR A 266 -16.71 13.12 -10.95
CA TYR A 266 -15.34 12.58 -10.91
C TYR A 266 -14.49 13.20 -9.82
N ILE A 267 -14.83 12.81 -8.59
CA ILE A 267 -14.23 13.28 -7.36
C ILE A 267 -13.02 12.43 -7.02
N ARG A 268 -11.85 13.02 -7.23
CA ARG A 268 -10.59 12.54 -6.67
C ARG A 268 -10.28 13.38 -5.44
N ILE A 269 -10.34 12.71 -4.29
CA ILE A 269 -10.03 13.27 -2.97
C ILE A 269 -8.80 12.54 -2.45
N LEU A 270 -7.71 13.27 -2.27
CA LEU A 270 -6.42 12.72 -1.90
C LEU A 270 -6.01 13.28 -0.52
N SER A 271 -5.46 12.47 0.39
CA SER A 271 -5.27 12.94 1.77
C SER A 271 -4.11 12.30 2.53
N ARG A 272 -3.29 13.14 3.18
CA ARG A 272 -2.16 12.78 4.05
C ARG A 272 -2.62 12.12 5.35
N ILE A 273 -1.60 11.73 6.08
CA ILE A 273 -1.59 11.33 7.48
C ILE A 273 -1.34 12.57 8.36
N GLY A 274 -2.31 13.03 9.15
CA GLY A 274 -2.05 14.01 10.24
C GLY A 274 -2.41 15.48 9.98
N TYR A 275 -3.30 15.78 9.03
CA TYR A 275 -4.20 16.96 9.13
C TYR A 275 -5.61 16.41 9.53
N PRO A 276 -6.65 17.25 9.77
CA PRO A 276 -8.02 16.84 10.14
C PRO A 276 -8.79 15.91 9.16
N ILE A 277 -10.07 16.21 8.85
CA ILE A 277 -10.79 15.58 7.70
C ILE A 277 -11.55 16.60 6.79
N ASP A 278 -11.21 17.89 6.88
CA ASP A 278 -11.96 19.08 6.43
C ASP A 278 -11.20 20.21 5.61
N GLN A 279 -9.93 20.09 5.19
CA GLN A 279 -9.19 21.11 4.37
C GLN A 279 -8.15 20.58 3.31
N PRO A 280 -8.43 19.95 2.13
CA PRO A 280 -6.82 18.58 1.53
C PRO A 280 -5.67 19.20 0.73
N LEU A 281 -4.92 18.25 0.16
CA LEU A 281 -4.02 18.48 -0.96
C LEU A 281 -4.75 18.78 -2.27
N VAL A 282 -5.66 17.90 -2.68
CA VAL A 282 -6.43 17.93 -3.92
C VAL A 282 -7.92 17.67 -3.68
N ALA A 283 -8.73 18.72 -3.93
CA ALA A 283 -10.18 18.69 -4.08
C ALA A 283 -10.52 18.67 -5.57
N SER A 284 -10.36 17.54 -6.26
CA SER A 284 -10.59 17.54 -7.71
C SER A 284 -12.06 17.31 -8.03
N ALA A 285 -12.72 18.33 -8.56
CA ALA A 285 -13.98 18.22 -9.28
C ALA A 285 -13.75 18.36 -10.79
N GLN A 286 -13.63 17.23 -11.50
CA GLN A 286 -13.65 17.24 -12.97
C GLN A 286 -15.09 17.28 -13.48
N VAL A 287 -15.53 18.47 -13.92
CA VAL A 287 -16.92 18.78 -14.20
C VAL A 287 -17.36 18.28 -15.58
N VAL A 288 -18.35 17.40 -15.65
CA VAL A 288 -19.25 17.32 -16.81
C VAL A 288 -20.41 18.32 -16.55
N PRO A 289 -20.73 19.23 -17.49
CA PRO A 289 -21.80 20.21 -17.32
C PRO A 289 -23.00 20.00 -18.27
N GLU A 290 -24.23 20.19 -17.78
CA GLU A 290 -25.44 20.09 -18.62
C GLU A 290 -25.36 21.06 -19.82
N GLU A 291 -25.89 20.66 -20.97
CA GLU A 291 -25.76 21.38 -22.24
C GLU A 291 -26.42 22.77 -22.19
N GLY A 292 -25.60 23.80 -21.98
CA GLY A 292 -26.03 25.21 -21.83
C GLY A 292 -25.74 25.83 -20.46
N SER A 293 -25.12 25.10 -19.52
CA SER A 293 -24.78 25.60 -18.19
C SER A 293 -23.67 26.66 -18.17
N ASP A 294 -23.71 27.57 -17.19
CA ASP A 294 -22.61 28.51 -16.92
C ASP A 294 -21.53 27.83 -16.06
N MET A 295 -20.38 27.54 -16.67
CA MET A 295 -19.23 26.95 -15.99
C MET A 295 -18.72 27.78 -14.80
N ASN A 296 -18.84 29.10 -14.82
CA ASN A 296 -18.41 29.96 -13.71
C ASN A 296 -19.36 29.86 -12.51
N LEU A 297 -20.64 29.57 -12.77
CA LEU A 297 -21.62 29.27 -11.74
C LEU A 297 -21.38 27.87 -11.17
N ILE A 298 -21.21 26.86 -12.03
CA ILE A 298 -20.91 25.48 -11.58
C ILE A 298 -19.61 25.44 -10.79
N GLU A 299 -18.54 26.10 -11.23
CA GLU A 299 -17.28 26.15 -10.47
C GLU A 299 -17.48 26.73 -9.07
N ARG A 300 -18.28 27.79 -8.93
CA ARG A 300 -18.62 28.37 -7.61
C ARG A 300 -19.47 27.45 -6.75
N GLU A 301 -20.50 26.82 -7.33
CA GLU A 301 -21.38 25.92 -6.60
C GLU A 301 -20.65 24.62 -6.21
N ALA A 302 -19.79 24.08 -7.08
CA ALA A 302 -18.89 22.97 -6.79
C ALA A 302 -17.97 23.27 -5.60
N ASN A 303 -17.28 24.42 -5.62
CA ASN A 303 -16.42 24.85 -4.51
C ASN A 303 -17.22 25.12 -3.21
N SER A 304 -18.46 25.61 -3.31
CA SER A 304 -19.32 25.81 -2.13
C SER A 304 -19.84 24.51 -1.53
N ILE A 305 -20.13 23.50 -2.36
CA ILE A 305 -20.56 22.16 -1.92
C ILE A 305 -19.36 21.36 -1.39
N MET A 306 -18.17 21.59 -1.93
CA MET A 306 -16.88 21.15 -1.36
C MET A 306 -16.74 21.66 0.08
N ASP A 307 -16.69 22.98 0.26
CA ASP A 307 -16.44 23.64 1.54
C ASP A 307 -17.48 23.26 2.63
N GLN A 308 -18.75 23.17 2.26
CA GLN A 308 -19.81 22.83 3.22
C GLN A 308 -19.74 21.37 3.70
N TRP A 309 -19.57 20.41 2.80
CA TRP A 309 -19.47 18.99 3.20
C TRP A 309 -18.11 18.66 3.85
N LEU A 310 -17.10 19.52 3.71
CA LEU A 310 -15.85 19.48 4.48
C LEU A 310 -16.09 19.84 5.94
N GLU A 311 -16.54 21.07 6.19
CA GLU A 311 -16.85 21.62 7.52
C GLU A 311 -17.73 20.66 8.35
N ASN A 312 -18.61 19.91 7.67
CA ASN A 312 -19.59 19.02 8.27
C ASN A 312 -19.27 17.51 8.10
N ILE A 313 -18.06 17.14 7.68
CA ILE A 313 -17.72 15.75 7.28
C ILE A 313 -17.89 14.71 8.40
N THR A 314 -17.77 15.12 9.66
CA THR A 314 -17.98 14.26 10.85
C THR A 314 -19.39 13.67 10.92
N SER A 315 -20.39 14.31 10.28
CA SER A 315 -21.75 13.81 10.16
C SER A 315 -21.85 12.46 9.41
N ILE A 316 -20.92 12.18 8.50
CA ILE A 316 -20.87 10.91 7.74
C ILE A 316 -20.66 9.72 8.71
N THR A 317 -19.88 9.91 9.78
CA THR A 317 -19.68 8.90 10.82
C THR A 317 -20.99 8.53 11.50
N GLU A 318 -21.82 9.51 11.88
CA GLU A 318 -23.16 9.24 12.44
C GLU A 318 -24.08 8.54 11.44
N MET A 319 -24.02 8.93 10.16
CA MET A 319 -24.83 8.32 9.11
C MET A 319 -24.46 6.86 8.86
N ILE A 320 -23.17 6.49 8.97
CA ILE A 320 -22.70 5.10 8.91
C ILE A 320 -23.15 4.33 10.16
N VAL A 321 -22.91 4.86 11.36
CA VAL A 321 -23.30 4.21 12.64
C VAL A 321 -24.82 3.96 12.72
N GLN A 322 -25.62 4.84 12.14
CA GLN A 322 -27.09 4.73 12.12
C GLN A 322 -27.63 3.92 10.91
N GLY A 323 -26.75 3.32 10.09
CA GLY A 323 -27.14 2.52 8.91
C GLY A 323 -27.83 3.30 7.80
N ARG A 324 -27.66 4.64 7.77
CA ARG A 324 -28.28 5.56 6.80
C ARG A 324 -27.48 5.68 5.50
N VAL A 325 -26.23 5.22 5.50
CA VAL A 325 -25.36 5.13 4.32
C VAL A 325 -25.07 3.66 4.04
N LYS A 326 -25.21 3.25 2.77
CA LYS A 326 -24.73 1.97 2.26
C LYS A 326 -23.23 2.08 1.96
N THR A 327 -22.45 1.14 2.45
CA THR A 327 -21.04 0.92 2.06
C THR A 327 -20.91 -0.21 1.02
N PHE A 328 -22.02 -0.91 0.72
CA PHE A 328 -22.25 -1.92 -0.32
C PHE A 328 -23.78 -2.06 -0.53
#